data_AF-A0A511JA44-F1
#
_entry.id   AF-A0A511JA44-F1
#
_cell.length_a   1.000
_cell.length_b   1.000
_cell.length_c   1.000
_cell.angle_alpha   90.00
_cell.angle_beta   90.00
_cell.angle_gamma   90.00
#
_symmetry.space_group_name_H-M   'P 1'
#
loop_
_entity.id
_entity.type
_entity.pdbx_description
1 polymer ?
#
loop_
_entity_poly.entity_id
_entity_poly.type
_entity_poly.pdbx_seq_one_letter_code
_entity_poly.pdbx_strand_id
1 'polypeptide(L)'
;MSAFGLRESYDAGVEVALPGGVRVRVPSVAGLTLLKLMAWSDRRLETSRDAVDLQTIIGWYGRGTLLDELYETDIALLEAYDFDPDLASAHRLGRDVTGVLGTGTTRLTSVLHDDNLSRLVADMPTTVADTAGVLHAFRAGLDDSADRRH
;
A
#
# COMPACT_ATOMS: atom_id res chain seq x y z
N MET A 1 1.70 -0.57 20.27
CA MET A 1 1.50 0.22 19.03
C MET A 1 2.82 0.87 18.67
N SER A 2 3.36 0.48 17.53
CA SER A 2 4.59 0.98 16.93
C SER A 2 4.37 2.37 16.32
N ALA A 3 5.31 3.29 16.54
CA ALA A 3 5.34 4.59 15.85
C ALA A 3 6.13 4.54 14.52
N PHE A 4 6.56 3.35 14.10
CA PHE A 4 7.30 3.14 12.85
C PHE A 4 6.47 3.57 11.64
N GLY A 5 7.07 4.35 10.74
CA GLY A 5 6.40 4.85 9.55
C GLY A 5 5.54 6.11 9.78
N LEU A 6 5.34 6.55 11.03
CA LEU A 6 4.51 7.72 11.33
C LEU A 6 5.15 9.02 10.85
N ARG A 7 6.44 9.20 11.10
CA ARG A 7 7.16 10.39 10.67
C ARG A 7 7.27 10.42 9.15
N GLU A 8 7.64 9.29 8.55
CA GLU A 8 7.77 9.12 7.12
C GLU A 8 6.44 9.40 6.41
N SER A 9 5.34 8.86 6.94
CA SER A 9 3.99 9.14 6.41
C SER A 9 3.58 10.61 6.56
N TYR A 10 4.02 11.30 7.62
CA TYR A 10 3.73 12.72 7.82
C TYR A 10 4.56 13.59 6.86
N ASP A 11 5.84 13.28 6.69
CA ASP A 11 6.76 14.02 5.83
C ASP A 11 6.36 13.85 4.35
N ALA A 12 5.90 12.65 3.95
CA ALA A 12 5.33 12.37 2.63
C ALA A 12 3.84 12.76 2.47
N GLY A 13 3.26 13.43 3.46
CA GLY A 13 1.86 13.85 3.44
C GLY A 13 1.56 14.87 2.34
N VAL A 14 0.36 14.80 1.79
CA VAL A 14 -0.14 15.75 0.78
C VAL A 14 -0.95 16.85 1.45
N GLU A 15 -0.82 18.08 0.97
CA GLU A 15 -1.61 19.21 1.45
C GLU A 15 -2.93 19.28 0.69
N VAL A 16 -4.05 19.26 1.41
CA VAL A 16 -5.39 19.32 0.85
C VAL A 16 -6.06 20.62 1.30
N ALA A 17 -6.63 21.33 0.34
CA ALA A 17 -7.45 22.51 0.60
C ALA A 17 -8.89 22.08 0.91
N LEU A 18 -9.39 22.48 2.07
CA LEU A 18 -10.76 22.30 2.50
C LEU A 18 -11.59 23.57 2.20
N PRO A 19 -12.94 23.47 2.19
CA PRO A 19 -13.80 24.63 2.10
C PRO A 19 -13.43 25.72 3.12
N GLY A 20 -13.44 26.98 2.69
CA GLY A 20 -13.04 28.12 3.54
C GLY A 20 -11.53 28.41 3.57
N GLY A 21 -10.73 27.79 2.70
CA GLY A 21 -9.30 28.10 2.54
C GLY A 21 -8.39 27.47 3.60
N VAL A 22 -8.92 26.57 4.44
CA VAL A 22 -8.14 25.81 5.40
C VAL A 22 -7.31 24.77 4.65
N ARG A 23 -6.02 24.70 4.96
CA ARG A 23 -5.11 23.69 4.43
C ARG A 23 -4.77 22.68 5.51
N VAL A 24 -4.93 21.40 5.20
CA VAL A 24 -4.61 20.30 6.11
C VAL A 24 -3.66 19.34 5.41
N ARG A 25 -2.59 18.96 6.10
CA ARG A 25 -1.73 17.88 5.64
C ARG A 25 -2.35 16.54 6.02
N VAL A 26 -2.58 15.70 5.02
CA VAL A 26 -3.07 14.33 5.20
C VAL A 26 -2.03 13.33 4.69
N PRO A 27 -1.96 12.11 5.25
CA PRO A 27 -1.13 11.06 4.68
C PRO A 27 -1.45 10.85 3.20
N SER A 28 -0.40 10.63 2.39
CA SER A 28 -0.60 10.07 1.05
C SER A 28 -1.21 8.67 1.14
N VAL A 29 -1.72 8.13 0.04
CA VAL A 29 -2.27 6.76 0.02
C VAL A 29 -1.21 5.75 0.46
N ALA A 30 0.02 5.88 -0.04
CA ALA A 30 1.16 5.07 0.39
C ALA A 30 1.47 5.22 1.89
N GLY A 31 1.48 6.45 2.42
CA GLY A 31 1.68 6.68 3.85
C GLY A 31 0.58 6.05 4.71
N LEU A 32 -0.68 6.14 4.28
CA LEU A 32 -1.80 5.51 4.97
C LEU A 32 -1.71 3.98 4.94
N THR A 33 -1.35 3.40 3.79
CA THR A 33 -1.11 1.95 3.62
C THR A 33 -0.02 1.47 4.56
N LEU A 34 1.11 2.19 4.65
CA LEU A 34 2.19 1.90 5.59
C LEU A 34 1.68 1.84 7.03
N LEU A 35 0.96 2.87 7.47
CA LEU A 35 0.43 2.96 8.82
C LEU A 35 -0.53 1.82 9.14
N LYS A 36 -1.41 1.46 8.20
CA LYS A 36 -2.35 0.35 8.37
C LYS A 36 -1.68 -1.01 8.38
N LEU A 37 -0.65 -1.21 7.58
CA LEU A 37 0.12 -2.44 7.57
C LEU A 37 0.87 -2.65 8.90
N MET A 38 1.45 -1.59 9.47
CA MET A 38 2.08 -1.66 10.79
C MET A 38 1.06 -1.87 11.91
N ALA A 39 -0.09 -1.21 11.85
CA ALA A 39 -1.17 -1.40 12.81
C ALA A 39 -1.74 -2.83 12.78
N TRP A 40 -1.92 -3.39 11.57
CA TRP A 40 -2.29 -4.79 11.39
C TRP A 40 -1.21 -5.71 11.97
N SER A 41 0.07 -5.48 11.67
CA SER A 41 1.15 -6.27 12.25
C SER A 41 1.09 -6.29 13.79
N ASP A 42 0.86 -5.15 14.43
CA ASP A 42 0.76 -5.08 15.89
C ASP A 42 -0.50 -5.75 16.47
N ARG A 43 -1.63 -5.73 15.74
CA ARG A 43 -2.96 -6.05 16.30
C ARG A 43 -3.69 -7.21 15.61
N ARG A 44 -3.07 -7.91 14.65
CA ARG A 44 -3.68 -9.01 13.86
C ARG A 44 -4.22 -10.19 14.69
N LEU A 45 -3.75 -10.35 15.93
CA LEU A 45 -4.26 -11.35 16.86
C LEU A 45 -5.46 -10.87 17.68
N GLU A 46 -5.73 -9.57 17.69
CA GLU A 46 -6.83 -8.93 18.43
C GLU A 46 -7.99 -8.54 17.50
N THR A 47 -7.69 -8.09 16.28
CA THR A 47 -8.70 -7.62 15.32
C THR A 47 -8.22 -7.71 13.87
N SER A 48 -9.15 -7.90 12.94
CA SER A 48 -8.92 -7.84 11.49
C SER A 48 -9.23 -6.47 10.87
N ARG A 49 -9.64 -5.47 11.67
CA ARG A 49 -10.08 -4.16 11.14
C ARG A 49 -9.04 -3.49 10.25
N ASP A 50 -7.77 -3.57 10.62
CA ASP A 50 -6.69 -2.98 9.83
C ASP A 50 -6.51 -3.68 8.47
N ALA A 51 -6.81 -4.99 8.37
CA ALA A 51 -6.81 -5.72 7.10
C ALA A 51 -7.98 -5.29 6.19
N VAL A 52 -9.17 -5.07 6.77
CA VAL A 52 -10.33 -4.53 6.04
C VAL A 52 -10.03 -3.13 5.48
N ASP A 53 -9.41 -2.27 6.31
CA ASP A 53 -8.98 -0.94 5.89
C ASP A 53 -7.93 -1.03 4.77
N LEU A 54 -6.94 -1.93 4.89
CA LEU A 54 -5.93 -2.16 3.84
C LEU A 54 -6.57 -2.58 2.51
N GLN A 55 -7.52 -3.53 2.52
CA GLN A 55 -8.22 -3.94 1.30
C GLN A 55 -8.91 -2.75 0.63
N THR A 56 -9.56 -1.90 1.43
CA THR A 56 -10.25 -0.70 0.95
C THR A 56 -9.26 0.30 0.33
N ILE A 57 -8.14 0.55 1.00
CA ILE A 57 -7.11 1.48 0.52
C ILE A 57 -6.47 1.00 -0.78
N ILE A 58 -6.09 -0.28 -0.86
CA ILE A 58 -5.49 -0.87 -2.06
C ILE A 58 -6.48 -0.80 -3.24
N GLY A 59 -7.75 -1.17 -2.99
CA GLY A 59 -8.79 -1.10 -4.01
C GLY A 59 -9.10 0.32 -4.47
N TRP A 60 -8.92 1.34 -3.62
CA TRP A 60 -9.09 2.74 -4.00
C TRP A 60 -7.91 3.27 -4.82
N TYR A 61 -6.68 2.83 -4.53
CA TYR A 61 -5.48 3.27 -5.24
C TYR A 61 -5.53 2.95 -6.74
N GLY A 62 -6.19 1.85 -7.14
CA GLY A 62 -6.42 1.50 -8.55
C GLY A 62 -7.62 2.18 -9.20
N ARG A 63 -8.04 3.38 -8.77
CA ARG A 63 -9.22 4.08 -9.28
C ARG A 63 -8.95 5.57 -9.52
N GLY A 64 -9.80 6.18 -10.35
CA GLY A 64 -9.77 7.63 -10.61
C GLY A 64 -8.42 8.10 -11.14
N THR A 65 -7.98 9.27 -10.68
CA THR A 65 -6.75 9.90 -11.18
C THR A 65 -5.48 9.08 -10.96
N LEU A 66 -5.42 8.24 -9.92
CA LEU A 66 -4.27 7.36 -9.68
C LEU A 66 -4.18 6.24 -10.72
N LEU A 67 -5.34 5.73 -11.16
CA LEU A 67 -5.41 4.79 -12.27
C LEU A 67 -5.06 5.46 -13.60
N ASP A 68 -5.54 6.69 -13.83
CA ASP A 68 -5.20 7.47 -15.02
C ASP A 68 -3.68 7.69 -15.10
N GLU A 69 -3.05 8.06 -13.99
CA GLU A 69 -1.59 8.17 -13.90
C GLU A 69 -0.88 6.85 -14.22
N LEU A 70 -1.44 5.70 -13.81
CA LEU A 70 -0.84 4.40 -14.12
C LEU A 70 -0.82 4.14 -15.63
N TYR A 71 -1.92 4.44 -16.32
CA TYR A 71 -2.00 4.32 -17.78
C TYR A 71 -1.04 5.28 -18.50
N GLU A 72 -0.79 6.46 -17.93
CA GLU A 72 0.08 7.47 -18.54
C GLU A 72 1.57 7.19 -18.30
N THR A 73 1.92 6.68 -17.12
CA THR A 73 3.32 6.68 -16.64
C THR A 73 3.97 5.31 -16.52
N ASP A 74 3.19 4.22 -16.45
CA ASP A 74 3.71 2.89 -16.09
C ASP A 74 3.10 1.77 -16.96
N ILE A 75 3.04 1.98 -18.27
CA ILE A 75 2.52 0.98 -19.24
C ILE A 75 3.25 -0.36 -19.14
N ALA A 76 4.58 -0.34 -18.94
CA ALA A 76 5.36 -1.57 -18.77
C ALA A 76 4.94 -2.37 -17.53
N LEU A 77 4.46 -1.70 -16.48
CA LEU A 77 3.92 -2.37 -15.29
C LEU A 77 2.56 -3.01 -15.59
N LEU A 78 1.70 -2.35 -16.37
CA LEU A 78 0.46 -2.94 -16.85
C LEU A 78 0.72 -4.17 -17.72
N GLU A 79 1.67 -4.10 -18.66
CA GLU A 79 2.09 -5.25 -19.47
C GLU A 79 2.57 -6.44 -18.62
N ALA A 80 3.34 -6.17 -17.56
CA ALA A 80 3.85 -7.20 -16.66
C ALA A 80 2.75 -7.95 -15.87
N TYR A 81 1.55 -7.38 -15.80
CA TYR A 81 0.38 -7.95 -15.14
C TYR A 81 -0.77 -8.22 -16.12
N ASP A 82 -0.46 -8.51 -17.39
CA ASP A 82 -1.45 -8.84 -18.44
C ASP A 82 -2.56 -7.79 -18.59
N PHE A 83 -2.20 -6.52 -18.37
CA PHE A 83 -3.11 -5.37 -18.35
C PHE A 83 -4.22 -5.46 -17.29
N ASP A 84 -4.03 -6.21 -16.21
CA ASP A 84 -4.89 -6.14 -15.03
C ASP A 84 -4.56 -4.86 -14.21
N PRO A 85 -5.46 -3.86 -14.21
CA PRO A 85 -5.20 -2.59 -13.53
C PRO A 85 -5.20 -2.73 -12.01
N ASP A 86 -5.94 -3.70 -11.44
CA ASP A 86 -6.00 -3.88 -10.00
C ASP A 86 -4.67 -4.47 -9.48
N LEU A 87 -4.10 -5.45 -10.20
CA LEU A 87 -2.78 -6.02 -9.87
C LEU A 87 -1.63 -5.03 -10.09
N ALA A 88 -1.62 -4.35 -11.24
CA ALA A 88 -0.58 -3.36 -11.56
C ALA A 88 -0.61 -2.17 -10.59
N SER A 89 -1.80 -1.68 -10.22
CA SER A 89 -1.96 -0.62 -9.22
C SER A 89 -1.47 -1.07 -7.85
N ALA A 90 -1.76 -2.32 -7.45
CA ALA A 90 -1.27 -2.87 -6.19
C ALA A 90 0.26 -2.92 -6.16
N HIS A 91 0.90 -3.38 -7.24
CA HIS A 91 2.36 -3.34 -7.36
C HIS A 91 2.90 -1.92 -7.26
N ARG A 92 2.33 -0.96 -7.99
CA ARG A 92 2.77 0.45 -7.94
C ARG A 92 2.63 1.01 -6.52
N LEU A 93 1.55 0.71 -5.81
CA LEU A 93 1.38 1.09 -4.41
C LEU A 93 2.49 0.52 -3.51
N GLY A 94 2.94 -0.70 -3.78
CA GLY A 94 4.11 -1.28 -3.09
C GLY A 94 5.38 -0.44 -3.32
N ARG A 95 5.65 -0.05 -4.56
CA ARG A 95 6.78 0.83 -4.88
C ARG A 95 6.69 2.16 -4.13
N ASP A 96 5.51 2.77 -4.10
CA ASP A 96 5.27 4.05 -3.44
C ASP A 96 5.44 3.96 -1.91
N VAL A 97 4.95 2.89 -1.28
CA VAL A 97 5.13 2.65 0.17
C VAL A 97 6.61 2.54 0.51
N THR A 98 7.38 1.85 -0.33
CA THR A 98 8.84 1.76 -0.19
C THR A 98 9.49 3.14 -0.38
N GLY A 99 8.98 3.94 -1.32
CA GLY A 99 9.35 5.34 -1.53
C GLY A 99 9.19 6.18 -0.26
N VAL A 100 8.06 6.05 0.43
CA VAL A 100 7.77 6.75 1.70
C VAL A 100 8.76 6.35 2.80
N LEU A 101 9.06 5.06 2.95
CA LEU A 101 9.93 4.55 4.02
C LEU A 101 11.43 4.81 3.84
N GLY A 102 11.89 5.05 2.61
CA GLY A 102 13.31 5.23 2.31
C GLY A 102 14.15 4.01 2.75
N THR A 103 15.03 4.19 3.75
CA THR A 103 15.94 3.13 4.23
C THR A 103 15.29 2.16 5.24
N GLY A 104 14.04 2.39 5.66
CA GLY A 104 13.34 1.54 6.65
C GLY A 104 12.70 0.25 6.10
N THR A 105 12.91 -0.07 4.83
CA THR A 105 12.14 -1.06 4.06
C THR A 105 12.26 -2.50 4.57
N THR A 106 13.39 -2.87 5.17
CA THR A 106 13.62 -4.24 5.69
C THR A 106 12.58 -4.66 6.72
N ARG A 107 12.14 -3.73 7.59
CA ARG A 107 11.11 -4.03 8.59
C ARG A 107 9.76 -4.26 7.90
N LEU A 108 9.44 -3.49 6.87
CA LEU A 108 8.19 -3.61 6.14
C LEU A 108 8.09 -4.95 5.42
N THR A 109 9.12 -5.35 4.68
CA THR A 109 9.13 -6.62 3.95
C THR A 109 9.01 -7.81 4.92
N SER A 110 9.62 -7.72 6.10
CA SER A 110 9.47 -8.76 7.14
C SER A 110 8.02 -8.92 7.66
N VAL A 111 7.21 -7.85 7.63
CA VAL A 111 5.79 -7.92 8.03
C VAL A 111 4.99 -8.78 7.06
N LEU A 112 5.40 -8.85 5.78
CA LEU A 112 4.69 -9.59 4.73
C LEU A 112 5.40 -10.88 4.27
N HIS A 113 6.20 -11.50 5.15
CA HIS A 113 6.68 -12.87 4.92
C HIS A 113 5.49 -13.83 4.70
N ASP A 114 5.68 -14.91 3.93
CA ASP A 114 4.63 -15.84 3.46
C ASP A 114 3.52 -16.17 4.48
N ASP A 115 3.88 -16.58 5.71
CA ASP A 115 2.90 -16.90 6.77
C ASP A 115 2.01 -15.69 7.13
N ASN A 116 2.60 -14.50 7.20
CA ASN A 116 1.86 -13.28 7.48
C ASN A 116 1.03 -12.85 6.25
N LEU A 117 1.51 -13.07 5.03
CA LEU A 117 0.74 -12.76 3.83
C LEU A 117 -0.54 -13.60 3.78
N SER A 118 -0.44 -14.92 4.01
CA SER A 118 -1.61 -15.81 4.09
C SER A 118 -2.57 -15.39 5.21
N ARG A 119 -2.04 -14.97 6.36
CA ARG A 119 -2.87 -14.43 7.45
C ARG A 119 -3.58 -13.15 7.04
N LEU A 120 -2.90 -12.22 6.37
CA LEU A 120 -3.49 -10.96 5.91
C LEU A 120 -4.62 -11.21 4.92
N VAL A 121 -4.43 -12.14 3.98
CA VAL A 121 -5.50 -12.58 3.05
C VAL A 121 -6.70 -13.12 3.83
N ALA A 122 -6.46 -13.95 4.86
CA ALA A 122 -7.54 -14.53 5.67
C ALA A 122 -8.28 -13.48 6.54
N ASP A 123 -7.61 -12.39 6.93
CA ASP A 123 -8.20 -11.30 7.70
C ASP A 123 -8.99 -10.31 6.81
N MET A 124 -8.83 -10.37 5.48
CA MET A 124 -9.54 -9.51 4.53
C MET A 124 -10.92 -10.07 4.14
N PRO A 125 -11.90 -9.20 3.82
CA PRO A 125 -13.21 -9.63 3.31
C PRO A 125 -13.10 -10.42 1.99
N THR A 126 -13.93 -11.46 1.84
CA THR A 126 -13.99 -12.29 0.62
C THR A 126 -14.81 -11.66 -0.52
N THR A 127 -15.26 -10.42 -0.35
CA THR A 127 -16.03 -9.68 -1.36
C THR A 127 -15.20 -9.26 -2.57
N VAL A 128 -13.87 -9.31 -2.47
CA VAL A 128 -12.93 -9.04 -3.56
C VAL A 128 -12.44 -10.35 -4.16
N ALA A 129 -12.68 -10.54 -5.46
CA ALA A 129 -12.52 -11.82 -6.15
C ALA A 129 -11.08 -12.38 -6.15
N ASP A 130 -10.06 -11.51 -6.15
CA ASP A 130 -8.65 -11.92 -6.14
C ASP A 130 -7.81 -11.14 -5.11
N THR A 131 -8.18 -11.28 -3.84
CA THR A 131 -7.43 -10.63 -2.75
C THR A 131 -5.99 -11.14 -2.65
N ALA A 132 -5.75 -12.42 -2.93
CA ALA A 132 -4.42 -13.01 -2.85
C ALA A 132 -3.51 -12.46 -3.94
N GLY A 133 -3.95 -12.45 -5.21
CA GLY A 133 -3.18 -11.88 -6.31
C GLY A 133 -2.83 -10.42 -6.10
N VAL A 134 -3.80 -9.62 -5.64
CA VAL A 134 -3.58 -8.20 -5.28
C VAL A 134 -2.49 -8.04 -4.22
N LEU A 135 -2.53 -8.85 -3.15
CA LEU A 135 -1.52 -8.78 -2.08
C LEU A 135 -0.15 -9.31 -2.51
N HIS A 136 -0.10 -10.31 -3.40
CA HIS A 136 1.13 -10.78 -4.01
C HIS A 136 1.76 -9.70 -4.90
N ALA A 137 0.97 -9.03 -5.73
CA ALA A 137 1.44 -7.92 -6.56
C ALA A 137 1.94 -6.75 -5.71
N PHE A 138 1.19 -6.39 -4.66
CA PHE A 138 1.62 -5.37 -3.69
C PHE A 138 2.98 -5.71 -3.06
N ARG A 139 3.17 -6.94 -2.56
CA ARG A 139 4.45 -7.39 -2.00
C ARG A 139 5.57 -7.35 -3.04
N ALA A 140 5.33 -7.80 -4.27
CA ALA A 140 6.33 -7.74 -5.34
C ALA A 140 6.81 -6.29 -5.61
N GLY A 141 5.91 -5.31 -5.51
CA GLY A 141 6.27 -3.89 -5.62
C GLY A 141 7.11 -3.36 -4.45
N LEU A 142 6.92 -3.90 -3.24
CA LEU A 142 7.80 -3.59 -2.10
C LEU A 142 9.24 -4.06 -2.37
N ASP A 143 9.36 -5.27 -2.92
CA ASP A 143 10.65 -5.93 -3.13
C ASP A 143 11.43 -5.29 -4.32
N ASP A 144 10.76 -5.00 -5.44
CA ASP A 144 11.39 -4.38 -6.63
C ASP A 144 12.01 -3.00 -6.34
N SER A 145 11.42 -2.24 -5.41
CA SER A 145 11.95 -0.92 -5.00
C SER A 145 13.05 -0.99 -3.93
N ALA A 146 13.21 -2.14 -3.26
CA ALA A 146 14.30 -2.38 -2.33
C ALA A 146 15.59 -2.74 -3.08
N ASP A 147 15.48 -3.55 -4.14
CA ASP A 147 16.63 -4.03 -4.92
C ASP A 147 17.31 -2.93 -5.76
N ARG A 148 16.55 -1.91 -6.20
CA ARG A 148 17.10 -0.77 -6.99
C ARG A 148 17.90 0.25 -6.16
N ARG A 149 18.04 0.06 -4.84
CA ARG A 149 18.73 1.01 -3.93
C ARG A 149 20.06 0.50 -3.37
N HIS A 150 20.52 -0.67 -3.80
CA HIS A 150 21.90 -1.15 -3.60
C HIS A 150 22.72 -0.99 -4.87
#